data_AF-A0A517V727-F1
#
_entry.id   AF-A0A517V727-F1
#
_cell.length_a   1.000
_cell.length_b   1.000
_cell.length_c   1.000
_cell.angle_alpha   90.00
_cell.angle_beta   90.00
_cell.angle_gamma   90.00
#
_symmetry.space_group_name_H-M   'P 1'
#
loop_
_entity.id
_entity.type
_entity.pdbx_description
1 polymer ?
#
loop_
_entity_poly.entity_id
_entity_poly.type
_entity_poly.pdbx_seq_one_letter_code
_entity_poly.pdbx_strand_id
1 'polypeptide(L)'
;MAQKSVNTVENIIAWEELKNRYPKQLCLDDDTVYSLPTGLIKAIKKHLPGLWSKEDLKFEYDLNEIAGMGLYLKQPFHYPLLQEYFPPVSEAVIKLQEEHDRVNQKLQEATIEDMKSYGCSDLMIERYFKEQERYKLQALERQRGYAGWLVTSPEFQLRKSEFICEWRDQIELRGNFPDIPTMDMINDSTPVPTNQRPFYAEYTRFYYDWSLETLTTPYLPLPMHSNPVGYSQYRQDVFAGSGVTLFVPWYLLADQDLKLHDIAKYHLLYGHKKHLNGWLDKNSKDRKKWGYERFATMLKMFTFLECGLNARYKGRLNWKVKKIDMAFTEFLEGKALDGTVLDRKFESTKKIRLELKRRLNRCIKAVDIDSPLPETE
;
A
#
# COMPACT_ATOMS: atom_id res chain seq x y z
N MET A 1 -5.76 21.35 14.68
CA MET A 1 -5.26 22.06 13.48
C MET A 1 -3.81 22.57 13.60
N ALA A 2 -3.26 22.87 14.78
CA ALA A 2 -1.88 23.39 14.92
C ALA A 2 -0.75 22.36 14.71
N GLN A 3 -1.01 21.05 14.84
CA GLN A 3 -0.01 20.00 14.61
C GLN A 3 0.24 19.71 13.11
N LYS A 4 -0.72 20.07 12.24
CA LYS A 4 -0.55 19.90 10.79
C LYS A 4 0.45 20.89 10.20
N SER A 5 0.57 22.11 10.74
CA SER A 5 1.44 23.15 10.18
C SER A 5 2.93 22.90 10.42
N VAL A 6 3.30 22.19 11.49
CA VAL A 6 4.71 21.85 11.77
C VAL A 6 5.20 20.76 10.81
N ASN A 7 4.36 19.77 10.50
CA ASN A 7 4.69 18.72 9.52
C ASN A 7 4.82 19.26 8.09
N THR A 8 4.06 20.29 7.71
CA THR A 8 4.17 20.87 6.36
C THR A 8 5.52 21.55 6.12
N VAL A 9 6.13 22.16 7.15
CA VAL A 9 7.41 22.88 7.01
C VAL A 9 8.57 21.90 6.86
N GLU A 10 8.65 20.83 7.66
CA GLU A 10 9.69 19.80 7.51
C GLU A 10 9.59 19.06 6.16
N ASN A 11 8.37 18.86 5.64
CA ASN A 11 8.15 18.13 4.39
C ASN A 11 8.62 18.88 3.14
N ILE A 12 8.55 20.21 3.12
CA ILE A 12 9.03 21.01 1.97
C ILE A 12 10.57 20.98 1.87
N ILE A 13 11.26 20.87 3.01
CA ILE A 13 12.73 20.85 3.09
C ILE A 13 13.33 19.70 2.27
N ALA A 14 12.72 18.51 2.32
CA ALA A 14 13.22 17.34 1.59
C ALA A 14 13.25 17.54 0.07
N TRP A 15 12.17 18.09 -0.51
CA TRP A 15 12.13 18.37 -1.96
C TRP A 15 13.06 19.51 -2.34
N GLU A 16 13.12 20.59 -1.56
CA GLU A 16 14.03 21.72 -1.82
C GLU A 16 15.49 21.27 -1.77
N GLU A 17 15.85 20.45 -0.79
CA GLU A 17 17.20 19.88 -0.66
C GLU A 17 17.56 19.04 -1.89
N LEU A 18 16.67 18.13 -2.31
CA LEU A 18 16.88 17.31 -3.51
C LEU A 18 16.98 18.17 -4.77
N LYS A 19 16.12 19.18 -4.94
CA LYS A 19 16.15 20.08 -6.10
C LYS A 19 17.42 20.92 -6.15
N ASN A 20 17.91 21.38 -5.00
CA ASN A 20 19.17 22.13 -4.88
C ASN A 20 20.39 21.27 -5.20
N ARG A 21 20.43 20.01 -4.70
CA ARG A 21 21.53 19.06 -4.99
C ARG A 21 21.51 18.58 -6.44
N TYR A 22 20.33 18.42 -7.03
CA TYR A 22 20.13 17.81 -8.34
C TYR A 22 19.23 18.64 -9.27
N PRO A 23 19.62 19.89 -9.61
CA PRO A 23 18.75 20.82 -10.34
C PRO A 23 18.38 20.35 -11.75
N LYS A 24 19.16 19.41 -12.32
CA LYS A 24 18.95 18.86 -13.67
C LYS A 24 18.05 17.61 -13.70
N GLN A 25 17.65 17.07 -12.55
CA GLN A 25 16.80 15.88 -12.49
C GLN A 25 15.34 16.27 -12.76
N LEU A 26 14.91 16.08 -14.01
CA LEU A 26 13.56 16.44 -14.48
C LEU A 26 12.44 15.70 -13.73
N CYS A 27 12.70 14.49 -13.21
CA CYS A 27 11.70 13.76 -12.45
C CYS A 27 11.26 14.48 -11.17
N LEU A 28 12.04 15.42 -10.63
CA LEU A 28 11.64 16.22 -9.46
C LEU A 28 10.56 17.27 -9.79
N ASP A 29 10.26 17.47 -11.07
CA ASP A 29 9.17 18.32 -11.54
C ASP A 29 7.85 17.54 -11.71
N ASP A 30 7.88 16.20 -11.61
CA ASP A 30 6.69 15.36 -11.62
C ASP A 30 5.93 15.44 -10.29
N ASP A 31 4.60 15.25 -10.33
CA ASP A 31 3.74 15.21 -9.14
C ASP A 31 4.17 14.10 -8.15
N THR A 32 4.76 13.00 -8.64
CA THR A 32 5.13 11.85 -7.82
C THR A 32 6.47 11.27 -8.23
N VAL A 33 7.37 11.09 -7.28
CA VAL A 33 8.70 10.49 -7.46
C VAL A 33 8.87 9.35 -6.47
N TYR A 34 9.11 8.13 -6.95
CA TYR A 34 9.30 6.96 -6.09
C TYR A 34 10.78 6.66 -5.87
N SER A 35 11.17 6.48 -4.62
CA SER A 35 12.52 6.03 -4.26
C SER A 35 12.68 4.53 -4.49
N LEU A 36 13.90 4.10 -4.81
CA LEU A 36 14.25 2.68 -4.84
C LEU A 36 14.84 2.27 -3.48
N PRO A 37 14.48 1.10 -2.92
CA PRO A 37 15.13 0.56 -1.73
C PRO A 37 16.64 0.38 -1.93
N THR A 38 17.45 0.67 -0.92
CA THR A 38 18.92 0.53 -1.01
C THR A 38 19.36 -0.89 -1.39
N GLY A 39 18.64 -1.91 -0.92
CA GLY A 39 18.86 -3.30 -1.31
C GLY A 39 18.63 -3.54 -2.80
N LEU A 40 17.60 -2.93 -3.39
CA LEU A 40 17.33 -3.01 -4.82
C LEU A 40 18.36 -2.21 -5.63
N ILE A 41 18.78 -1.03 -5.15
CA ILE A 41 19.85 -0.24 -5.79
C ILE A 41 21.13 -1.07 -5.89
N LYS A 42 21.54 -1.73 -4.80
CA LYS A 42 22.72 -2.61 -4.78
C LYS A 42 22.58 -3.78 -5.76
N ALA A 43 21.42 -4.45 -5.79
CA ALA A 43 21.16 -5.56 -6.70
C ALA A 43 21.19 -5.11 -8.17
N ILE A 44 20.59 -3.97 -8.50
CA ILE A 44 20.61 -3.41 -9.86
C ILE A 44 22.05 -3.05 -10.26
N LYS A 45 22.82 -2.38 -9.40
CA LYS A 45 24.23 -2.04 -9.68
C LYS A 45 25.07 -3.27 -9.98
N LYS A 46 24.82 -4.39 -9.28
CA LYS A 46 25.50 -5.67 -9.50
C LYS A 46 25.15 -6.30 -10.85
N HIS A 47 23.87 -6.39 -11.20
CA HIS A 47 23.43 -7.09 -12.42
C HIS A 47 23.43 -6.21 -13.67
N LEU A 48 23.41 -4.88 -13.50
CA LEU A 48 23.36 -3.86 -14.56
C LEU A 48 24.43 -2.77 -14.35
N PRO A 49 25.74 -3.11 -14.30
CA PRO A 49 26.80 -2.12 -14.18
C PRO A 49 26.79 -1.25 -15.44
N GLY A 50 26.42 0.03 -15.31
CA GLY A 50 26.25 0.96 -16.42
C GLY A 50 24.81 1.36 -16.73
N LEU A 51 23.82 0.95 -15.93
CA LEU A 51 22.49 1.58 -15.98
C LEU A 51 22.56 3.06 -15.55
N TRP A 52 23.29 3.30 -14.47
CA TRP A 52 23.42 4.61 -13.82
C TRP A 52 24.80 5.20 -14.05
N SER A 53 24.83 6.51 -14.33
CA SER A 53 26.03 7.30 -14.12
C SER A 53 26.36 7.40 -12.62
N LYS A 54 27.52 7.96 -12.28
CA LYS A 54 27.85 8.20 -10.86
C LYS A 54 26.86 9.15 -10.19
N GLU A 55 26.40 10.16 -10.94
CA GLU A 55 25.43 11.15 -10.47
C GLU A 55 24.05 10.52 -10.28
N ASP A 56 23.58 9.71 -11.24
CA ASP A 56 22.31 8.97 -11.10
C ASP A 56 22.32 8.06 -9.87
N LEU A 57 23.41 7.32 -9.67
CA LEU A 57 23.52 6.41 -8.54
C LEU A 57 23.50 7.18 -7.20
N LYS A 58 24.18 8.32 -7.13
CA LYS A 58 24.17 9.17 -5.95
C LYS A 58 22.77 9.74 -5.70
N PHE A 59 22.10 10.20 -6.75
CA PHE A 59 20.71 10.67 -6.68
C PHE A 59 19.77 9.60 -6.11
N GLU A 60 19.85 8.34 -6.57
CA GLU A 60 18.98 7.27 -6.06
C GLU A 60 19.20 6.97 -4.57
N TYR A 61 20.45 7.05 -4.09
CA TYR A 61 20.73 6.91 -2.65
C TYR A 61 20.22 8.12 -1.85
N ASP A 62 20.53 9.34 -2.29
CA ASP A 62 20.09 10.57 -1.63
C ASP A 62 18.55 10.66 -1.61
N LEU A 63 17.87 10.26 -2.69
CA LEU A 63 16.41 10.22 -2.76
C LEU A 63 15.81 9.23 -1.74
N ASN A 64 16.43 8.05 -1.57
CA ASN A 64 16.01 7.08 -0.55
C ASN A 64 16.26 7.59 0.87
N GLU A 65 17.39 8.27 1.11
CA GLU A 65 17.78 8.78 2.42
C GLU A 65 16.94 9.99 2.84
N ILE A 66 16.77 10.97 1.95
CA ILE A 66 16.11 12.25 2.24
C ILE A 66 14.58 12.13 2.19
N ALA A 67 14.03 11.43 1.18
CA ALA A 67 12.58 11.34 0.97
C ALA A 67 11.97 9.99 1.36
N GLY A 68 12.77 9.05 1.88
CA GLY A 68 12.30 7.72 2.25
C GLY A 68 11.74 6.96 1.06
N MET A 69 10.41 6.81 1.03
CA MET A 69 9.69 6.09 -0.04
C MET A 69 9.52 6.90 -1.32
N GLY A 70 9.64 8.22 -1.24
CA GLY A 70 9.48 9.11 -2.36
C GLY A 70 8.77 10.41 -2.00
N LEU A 71 8.49 11.21 -3.02
CA LEU A 71 7.78 12.48 -2.92
C LEU A 71 6.44 12.39 -3.66
N TYR A 72 5.40 12.98 -3.08
CA TYR A 72 4.12 13.24 -3.70
C TYR A 72 3.73 14.69 -3.43
N LEU A 73 3.42 15.44 -4.49
CA LEU A 73 3.17 16.89 -4.42
C LEU A 73 4.26 17.62 -3.63
N LYS A 74 5.52 17.24 -3.90
CA LYS A 74 6.75 17.77 -3.27
C LYS A 74 6.90 17.47 -1.77
N GLN A 75 6.09 16.57 -1.22
CA GLN A 75 6.17 16.15 0.18
C GLN A 75 6.56 14.67 0.28
N PRO A 76 7.41 14.27 1.24
CA PRO A 76 7.63 12.86 1.53
C PRO A 76 6.31 12.16 1.83
N PHE A 77 6.11 10.98 1.23
CA PHE A 77 4.94 10.15 1.55
C PHE A 77 5.37 8.87 2.25
N HIS A 78 4.44 8.32 3.04
CA HIS A 78 4.62 7.10 3.78
C HIS A 78 3.59 6.04 3.33
N TYR A 79 4.07 4.84 3.01
CA TYR A 79 3.22 3.72 2.62
C TYR A 79 3.51 2.48 3.49
N PRO A 80 2.67 2.21 4.50
CA PRO A 80 2.92 1.17 5.52
C PRO A 80 3.19 -0.23 4.95
N LEU A 81 2.55 -0.56 3.82
CA LEU A 81 2.66 -1.89 3.23
C LEU A 81 4.06 -2.22 2.69
N LEU A 82 4.91 -1.22 2.46
CA LEU A 82 6.29 -1.40 1.95
C LEU A 82 7.34 -0.69 2.82
N GLN A 83 6.98 -0.24 4.03
CA GLN A 83 7.87 0.49 4.94
C GLN A 83 9.16 -0.27 5.28
N GLU A 84 9.09 -1.60 5.39
CA GLU A 84 10.23 -2.47 5.74
C GLU A 84 11.43 -2.36 4.79
N TYR A 85 11.26 -1.74 3.62
CA TYR A 85 12.30 -1.56 2.61
C TYR A 85 13.04 -0.22 2.68
N PHE A 86 12.61 0.67 3.58
CA PHE A 86 13.10 2.05 3.64
C PHE A 86 13.61 2.37 5.04
N PRO A 87 14.65 3.22 5.14
CA PRO A 87 15.05 3.74 6.43
C PRO A 87 13.94 4.64 7.01
N PRO A 88 13.86 4.79 8.34
CA PRO A 88 13.05 5.84 8.93
C PRO A 88 13.56 7.20 8.47
N VAL A 89 12.64 8.07 8.03
CA VAL A 89 12.95 9.29 7.24
C VAL A 89 13.42 10.45 8.10
N SER A 90 13.17 10.43 9.42
CA SER A 90 13.61 11.50 10.32
C SER A 90 13.75 11.03 11.76
N GLU A 91 14.50 11.79 12.56
CA GLU A 91 14.60 11.60 14.01
C GLU A 91 13.21 11.69 14.68
N ALA A 92 12.31 12.53 14.14
CA ALA A 92 10.93 12.61 14.61
C ALA A 92 10.16 11.30 14.34
N VAL A 93 10.33 10.69 13.16
CA VAL A 93 9.73 9.38 12.84
C VAL A 93 10.31 8.28 13.73
N ILE A 94 11.61 8.32 14.02
CA ILE A 94 12.24 7.38 14.97
C ILE A 94 11.62 7.54 16.36
N LYS A 95 11.51 8.77 16.88
CA LYS A 95 10.87 9.04 18.18
C LYS A 95 9.41 8.61 18.23
N LEU A 96 8.66 8.84 17.16
CA LEU A 96 7.27 8.38 17.05
C LEU A 96 7.18 6.84 17.06
N GLN A 97 8.10 6.15 16.38
CA GLN A 97 8.17 4.69 16.40
C GLN A 97 8.51 4.17 17.81
N GLU A 98 9.50 4.77 18.48
CA GLU A 98 9.88 4.42 19.85
C GLU A 98 8.72 4.66 20.83
N GLU A 99 7.98 5.75 20.68
CA GLU A 99 6.78 6.02 21.48
C GLU A 99 5.69 4.99 21.21
N HIS A 100 5.44 4.66 19.94
CA HIS A 100 4.47 3.63 19.55
C HIS A 100 4.85 2.26 20.12
N ASP A 101 6.13 1.87 20.05
CA ASP A 101 6.63 0.62 20.60
C ASP A 101 6.48 0.59 22.13
N ARG A 102 6.73 1.71 22.80
CA ARG A 102 6.51 1.85 24.25
C ARG A 102 5.02 1.72 24.62
N VAL A 103 4.12 2.31 23.84
CA VAL A 103 2.66 2.19 24.07
C VAL A 103 2.21 0.74 23.85
N ASN A 104 2.69 0.09 22.78
CA ASN A 104 2.39 -1.31 22.50
C ASN A 104 2.90 -2.24 23.61
N GLN A 105 4.10 -1.99 24.12
CA GLN A 105 4.65 -2.76 25.25
C GLN A 105 3.77 -2.63 26.48
N LYS A 106 3.36 -1.41 26.86
CA LYS A 106 2.45 -1.20 28.00
C LYS A 106 1.11 -1.90 27.81
N LEU A 107 0.54 -1.85 26.61
CA LEU A 107 -0.71 -2.53 26.29
C LEU A 107 -0.56 -4.05 26.40
N GLN A 108 0.58 -4.58 25.96
CA GLN A 108 0.90 -5.99 26.10
C GLN A 108 1.04 -6.41 27.57
N GLU A 109 1.74 -5.61 28.38
CA GLU A 109 1.87 -5.84 29.83
C GLU A 109 0.50 -5.84 30.53
N ALA A 110 -0.36 -4.86 30.23
CA ALA A 110 -1.71 -4.80 30.77
C ALA A 110 -2.56 -6.03 30.35
N THR A 111 -2.44 -6.45 29.09
CA THR A 111 -3.13 -7.65 28.60
C THR A 111 -2.65 -8.92 29.32
N ILE A 112 -1.34 -9.03 29.60
CA ILE A 112 -0.77 -10.16 30.36
C ILE A 112 -1.33 -10.17 31.79
N GLU A 113 -1.39 -9.02 32.45
CA GLU A 113 -1.94 -8.89 33.80
C GLU A 113 -3.43 -9.29 33.85
N ASP A 114 -4.23 -8.79 32.91
CA ASP A 114 -5.63 -9.16 32.76
C ASP A 114 -5.79 -10.67 32.56
N MET A 115 -5.03 -11.28 31.64
CA MET A 115 -5.09 -12.72 31.40
C MET A 115 -4.72 -13.54 32.65
N LYS A 116 -3.72 -13.10 33.42
CA LYS A 116 -3.35 -13.73 34.70
C LYS A 116 -4.47 -13.63 35.73
N SER A 117 -5.16 -12.49 35.78
CA SER A 117 -6.32 -12.29 36.67
C SER A 117 -7.47 -13.28 36.38
N TYR A 118 -7.61 -13.71 35.12
CA TYR A 118 -8.56 -14.75 34.70
C TYR A 118 -8.03 -16.19 34.89
N GLY A 119 -6.86 -16.37 35.52
CA GLY A 119 -6.28 -17.69 35.79
C GLY A 119 -5.58 -18.34 34.60
N CYS A 120 -5.25 -17.58 33.54
CA CYS A 120 -4.48 -18.11 32.42
C CYS A 120 -3.04 -18.45 32.85
N SER A 121 -2.54 -19.63 32.47
CA SER A 121 -1.14 -20.00 32.66
C SER A 121 -0.19 -19.23 31.72
N ASP A 122 1.08 -19.10 32.08
CA ASP A 122 2.09 -18.44 31.23
C ASP A 122 2.18 -19.08 29.82
N LEU A 123 2.02 -20.41 29.72
CA LEU A 123 1.98 -21.11 28.44
C LEU A 123 0.78 -20.70 27.56
N MET A 124 -0.39 -20.46 28.17
CA MET A 124 -1.57 -19.98 27.45
C MET A 124 -1.37 -18.54 26.95
N ILE A 125 -0.75 -17.69 27.78
CA ILE A 125 -0.41 -16.31 27.44
C ILE A 125 0.58 -16.26 26.28
N GLU A 126 1.67 -17.05 26.34
CA GLU A 126 2.64 -17.16 25.25
C GLU A 126 1.97 -17.61 23.95
N ARG A 127 1.13 -18.65 24.02
CA ARG A 127 0.38 -19.16 22.86
C ARG A 127 -0.56 -18.09 22.27
N TYR A 128 -1.23 -17.30 23.13
CA TYR A 128 -2.12 -16.22 22.68
C TYR A 128 -1.36 -15.18 21.85
N PHE A 129 -0.25 -14.64 22.36
CA PHE A 129 0.54 -13.64 21.63
C PHE A 129 1.17 -14.20 20.35
N LYS A 130 1.61 -15.47 20.37
CA LYS A 130 2.11 -16.15 19.17
C LYS A 130 1.03 -16.26 18.09
N GLU A 131 -0.20 -16.59 18.46
CA GLU A 131 -1.32 -16.65 17.53
C GLU A 131 -1.74 -15.25 17.04
N GLN A 132 -1.75 -14.25 17.93
CA GLN A 132 -2.05 -12.86 17.57
C GLN A 132 -1.05 -12.34 16.51
N GLU A 133 0.25 -12.55 16.73
CA GLU A 133 1.28 -12.15 15.77
C GLU A 133 1.14 -12.91 14.44
N ARG A 134 0.84 -14.23 14.51
CA ARG A 134 0.53 -15.02 13.31
C ARG A 134 -0.63 -14.41 12.51
N TYR A 135 -1.71 -14.00 13.17
CA TYR A 135 -2.85 -13.36 12.51
C TYR A 135 -2.50 -11.99 11.94
N LYS A 136 -1.72 -11.18 12.65
CA LYS A 136 -1.24 -9.86 12.19
C LYS A 136 -0.42 -10.00 10.90
N LEU A 137 0.52 -10.94 10.86
CA LEU A 137 1.34 -11.21 9.67
C LEU A 137 0.48 -11.68 8.48
N GLN A 138 -0.48 -12.59 8.71
CA GLN A 138 -1.39 -13.05 7.66
C GLN A 138 -2.32 -11.94 7.15
N ALA A 139 -2.79 -11.07 8.05
CA ALA A 139 -3.58 -9.89 7.70
C ALA A 139 -2.77 -8.95 6.80
N LEU A 140 -1.55 -8.61 7.20
CA LEU A 140 -0.65 -7.74 6.43
C LEU A 140 -0.33 -8.32 5.05
N GLU A 141 -0.05 -9.63 4.96
CA GLU A 141 0.19 -10.31 3.68
C GLU A 141 -1.02 -10.20 2.75
N ARG A 142 -2.23 -10.42 3.28
CA ARG A 142 -3.47 -10.29 2.50
C ARG A 142 -3.74 -8.84 2.09
N GLN A 143 -3.43 -7.87 2.96
CA GLN A 143 -3.56 -6.45 2.66
C GLN A 143 -2.62 -6.04 1.52
N ARG A 144 -1.34 -6.48 1.57
CA ARG A 144 -0.36 -6.32 0.48
C ARG A 144 -0.83 -7.00 -0.80
N GLY A 145 -1.36 -8.22 -0.70
CA GLY A 145 -1.92 -8.96 -1.82
C GLY A 145 -3.11 -8.22 -2.45
N TYR A 146 -3.98 -7.63 -1.64
CA TYR A 146 -5.14 -6.90 -2.12
C TYR A 146 -4.74 -5.60 -2.82
N ALA A 147 -3.84 -4.82 -2.23
CA ALA A 147 -3.25 -3.65 -2.87
C ALA A 147 -2.56 -4.02 -4.20
N GLY A 148 -1.82 -5.12 -4.25
CA GLY A 148 -1.22 -5.65 -5.48
C GLY A 148 -2.24 -6.08 -6.54
N TRP A 149 -3.40 -6.59 -6.12
CA TRP A 149 -4.51 -6.86 -7.03
C TRP A 149 -5.15 -5.57 -7.55
N LEU A 150 -5.38 -4.58 -6.69
CA LEU A 150 -5.96 -3.28 -7.07
C LEU A 150 -5.11 -2.53 -8.09
N VAL A 151 -3.78 -2.45 -7.90
CA VAL A 151 -2.88 -1.79 -8.88
C VAL A 151 -2.87 -2.50 -10.24
N THR A 152 -3.41 -3.72 -10.33
CA THR A 152 -3.52 -4.50 -11.56
C THR A 152 -4.97 -4.79 -11.99
N SER A 153 -5.96 -4.16 -11.35
CA SER A 153 -7.39 -4.29 -11.66
C SER A 153 -7.84 -3.19 -12.63
N PRO A 154 -8.30 -3.50 -13.86
CA PRO A 154 -8.72 -2.48 -14.82
C PRO A 154 -9.87 -1.61 -14.32
N GLU A 155 -10.87 -2.23 -13.69
CA GLU A 155 -12.04 -1.52 -13.15
C GLU A 155 -11.66 -0.56 -12.03
N PHE A 156 -10.74 -0.96 -11.15
CA PHE A 156 -10.20 -0.05 -10.14
C PHE A 156 -9.43 1.11 -10.77
N GLN A 157 -8.55 0.84 -11.74
CA GLN A 157 -7.74 1.88 -12.38
C GLN A 157 -8.62 2.90 -13.11
N LEU A 158 -9.69 2.45 -13.78
CA LEU A 158 -10.68 3.32 -14.41
C LEU A 158 -11.36 4.23 -13.38
N ARG A 159 -12.03 3.65 -12.37
CA ARG A 159 -12.73 4.42 -11.33
C ARG A 159 -11.81 5.37 -10.56
N LYS A 160 -10.58 4.94 -10.30
CA LYS A 160 -9.55 5.77 -9.66
C LYS A 160 -9.13 6.93 -10.56
N SER A 161 -8.99 6.71 -11.86
CA SER A 161 -8.65 7.77 -12.82
C SER A 161 -9.75 8.82 -12.90
N GLU A 162 -11.01 8.39 -12.98
CA GLU A 162 -12.19 9.28 -12.94
C GLU A 162 -12.19 10.13 -11.67
N PHE A 163 -12.04 9.48 -10.50
CA PHE A 163 -11.99 10.16 -9.21
C PHE A 163 -10.86 11.21 -9.13
N ILE A 164 -9.64 10.84 -9.55
CA ILE A 164 -8.50 11.76 -9.52
C ILE A 164 -8.70 12.92 -10.50
N CYS A 165 -9.26 12.65 -11.68
CA CYS A 165 -9.52 13.69 -12.68
C CYS A 165 -10.55 14.70 -12.18
N GLU A 166 -11.65 14.23 -11.59
CA GLU A 166 -12.73 15.08 -11.08
C GLU A 166 -12.27 15.95 -9.90
N TRP A 167 -11.42 15.42 -9.02
CA TRP A 167 -11.07 16.05 -7.75
C TRP A 167 -9.61 16.50 -7.64
N ARG A 168 -8.89 16.64 -8.76
CA ARG A 168 -7.46 16.97 -8.80
C ARG A 168 -7.14 18.24 -8.01
N ASP A 169 -7.86 19.33 -8.26
CA ASP A 169 -7.61 20.62 -7.62
C ASP A 169 -7.73 20.54 -6.09
N GLN A 170 -8.73 19.80 -5.59
CA GLN A 170 -8.95 19.62 -4.15
C GLN A 170 -7.86 18.75 -3.51
N ILE A 171 -7.37 17.74 -4.22
CA ILE A 171 -6.25 16.89 -3.77
C ILE A 171 -4.96 17.71 -3.72
N GLU A 172 -4.67 18.50 -4.77
CA GLU A 172 -3.50 19.37 -4.84
C GLU A 172 -3.53 20.46 -3.76
N LEU A 173 -4.66 21.11 -3.56
CA LEU A 173 -4.84 22.11 -2.50
C LEU A 173 -4.59 21.54 -1.11
N ARG A 174 -4.94 20.27 -0.88
CA ARG A 174 -4.70 19.58 0.39
C ARG A 174 -3.26 19.07 0.52
N GLY A 175 -2.57 18.87 -0.59
CA GLY A 175 -1.24 18.23 -0.66
C GLY A 175 -1.27 16.72 -0.44
N ASN A 176 -2.45 16.12 -0.22
CA ASN A 176 -2.62 14.70 -0.02
C ASN A 176 -4.05 14.24 -0.36
N PHE A 177 -4.21 12.93 -0.54
CA PHE A 177 -5.53 12.33 -0.57
C PHE A 177 -6.18 12.38 0.82
N PRO A 178 -7.52 12.46 0.88
CA PRO A 178 -8.22 12.39 2.15
C PRO A 178 -8.07 10.99 2.76
N ASP A 179 -8.02 10.91 4.08
CA ASP A 179 -8.10 9.64 4.79
C ASP A 179 -9.53 9.39 5.25
N ILE A 180 -9.90 8.12 5.41
CA ILE A 180 -11.13 7.79 6.14
C ILE A 180 -10.96 8.19 7.61
N PRO A 181 -11.92 8.92 8.18
CA PRO A 181 -11.84 9.32 9.58
C PRO A 181 -11.76 8.10 10.50
N THR A 182 -10.73 8.05 11.34
CA THR A 182 -10.60 7.09 12.44
C THR A 182 -11.53 7.46 13.59
N MET A 183 -11.73 6.53 14.54
CA MET A 183 -12.57 6.76 15.71
C MET A 183 -12.17 8.00 16.53
N ASP A 184 -10.89 8.40 16.52
CA ASP A 184 -10.41 9.53 17.31
C ASP A 184 -10.88 10.89 16.76
N MET A 185 -11.28 10.96 15.49
CA MET A 185 -11.83 12.18 14.87
C MET A 185 -13.30 12.43 15.24
N ILE A 186 -13.95 11.52 15.98
CA ILE A 186 -15.40 11.56 16.30
C ILE A 186 -15.78 12.70 17.24
N ASN A 187 -14.85 13.18 18.07
CA ASN A 187 -15.15 14.30 18.96
C ASN A 187 -15.13 15.67 18.25
N ASP A 188 -14.65 15.71 17.00
CA ASP A 188 -14.61 16.93 16.20
C ASP A 188 -15.92 17.09 15.44
N SER A 189 -16.97 17.54 16.14
CA SER A 189 -18.31 17.83 15.58
C SER A 189 -18.31 19.01 14.58
N THR A 190 -17.15 19.45 14.09
CA THR A 190 -17.06 20.55 13.14
C THR A 190 -17.76 20.17 11.83
N PRO A 191 -18.82 20.89 11.44
CA PRO A 191 -19.54 20.57 10.22
C PRO A 191 -18.66 20.82 8.99
N VAL A 192 -18.65 19.87 8.06
CA VAL A 192 -17.94 20.02 6.77
C VAL A 192 -18.56 21.18 5.98
N PRO A 193 -17.74 22.15 5.50
CA PRO A 193 -18.19 23.25 4.67
C PRO A 193 -18.99 22.75 3.47
N THR A 194 -20.10 23.44 3.14
CA THR A 194 -21.05 22.98 2.09
C THR A 194 -20.37 22.74 0.74
N ASN A 195 -19.39 23.57 0.38
CA ASN A 195 -18.62 23.45 -0.86
C ASN A 195 -17.69 22.21 -0.89
N GLN A 196 -17.34 21.64 0.27
CA GLN A 196 -16.50 20.44 0.35
C GLN A 196 -17.33 19.16 0.45
N ARG A 197 -18.61 19.23 0.82
CA ARG A 197 -19.46 18.04 1.01
C ARG A 197 -19.48 17.07 -0.18
N PRO A 198 -19.54 17.52 -1.46
CA PRO A 198 -19.50 16.62 -2.60
C PRO A 198 -18.20 15.80 -2.65
N PHE A 199 -17.05 16.45 -2.48
CA PHE A 199 -15.75 15.79 -2.41
C PHE A 199 -15.71 14.74 -1.28
N TYR A 200 -16.18 15.11 -0.08
CA TYR A 200 -16.23 14.20 1.07
C TYR A 200 -17.12 12.98 0.82
N ALA A 201 -18.29 13.19 0.22
CA ALA A 201 -19.21 12.12 -0.11
C ALA A 201 -18.61 11.16 -1.16
N GLU A 202 -18.03 11.68 -2.24
CA GLU A 202 -17.50 10.87 -3.33
C GLU A 202 -16.24 10.10 -2.93
N TYR A 203 -15.27 10.70 -2.23
CA TYR A 203 -14.11 9.93 -1.78
C TYR A 203 -14.51 8.85 -0.78
N THR A 204 -15.44 9.15 0.14
CA THR A 204 -15.92 8.18 1.14
C THR A 204 -16.57 7.00 0.45
N ARG A 205 -17.44 7.27 -0.53
CA ARG A 205 -18.07 6.24 -1.36
C ARG A 205 -17.05 5.41 -2.11
N PHE A 206 -16.13 6.06 -2.83
CA PHE A 206 -15.07 5.39 -3.59
C PHE A 206 -14.23 4.48 -2.68
N TYR A 207 -13.81 4.96 -1.52
CA TYR A 207 -13.03 4.15 -0.59
C TYR A 207 -13.83 3.02 0.05
N TYR A 208 -15.11 3.23 0.38
CA TYR A 208 -15.96 2.14 0.88
C TYR A 208 -16.21 1.07 -0.19
N ASP A 209 -16.33 1.48 -1.46
CA ASP A 209 -16.48 0.55 -2.57
C ASP A 209 -15.26 -0.35 -2.74
N TRP A 210 -14.06 0.16 -2.50
CA TRP A 210 -12.82 -0.58 -2.66
C TRP A 210 -12.16 -1.04 -1.36
N SER A 211 -12.82 -0.85 -0.21
CA SER A 211 -12.29 -1.15 1.12
C SER A 211 -10.91 -0.50 1.36
N LEU A 212 -10.78 0.77 0.97
CA LEU A 212 -9.57 1.58 1.11
C LEU A 212 -9.63 2.45 2.35
N GLU A 213 -8.49 2.67 2.98
CA GLU A 213 -8.32 3.73 3.96
C GLU A 213 -8.03 5.07 3.29
N THR A 214 -7.17 5.04 2.27
CA THR A 214 -6.74 6.22 1.50
C THR A 214 -6.05 5.79 0.20
N LEU A 215 -5.66 6.76 -0.61
CA LEU A 215 -4.64 6.60 -1.65
C LEU A 215 -3.39 7.34 -1.20
N THR A 216 -2.29 6.65 -0.90
CA THR A 216 -1.06 7.34 -0.47
C THR A 216 -0.49 8.23 -1.57
N THR A 217 -0.67 7.79 -2.81
CA THR A 217 -0.34 8.52 -4.04
C THR A 217 -1.40 8.13 -5.09
N PRO A 218 -1.40 8.76 -6.29
CA PRO A 218 -2.28 8.34 -7.38
C PRO A 218 -2.14 6.87 -7.77
N TYR A 219 -1.08 6.18 -7.36
CA TYR A 219 -0.78 4.81 -7.79
C TYR A 219 -0.81 3.80 -6.64
N LEU A 220 -0.71 4.23 -5.38
CA LEU A 220 -0.61 3.34 -4.22
C LEU A 220 -1.90 3.36 -3.38
N PRO A 221 -2.83 2.42 -3.61
CA PRO A 221 -3.97 2.25 -2.72
C PRO A 221 -3.53 1.70 -1.38
N LEU A 222 -4.05 2.24 -0.29
CA LEU A 222 -3.89 1.68 1.05
C LEU A 222 -5.23 1.05 1.46
N PRO A 223 -5.36 -0.27 1.41
CA PRO A 223 -6.55 -0.94 1.93
C PRO A 223 -6.71 -0.72 3.42
N MET A 224 -7.95 -0.76 3.91
CA MET A 224 -8.22 -0.73 5.34
C MET A 224 -7.50 -1.86 6.08
N HIS A 225 -7.08 -1.56 7.31
CA HIS A 225 -6.54 -2.53 8.23
C HIS A 225 -7.62 -3.53 8.65
N SER A 226 -7.30 -4.82 8.56
CA SER A 226 -8.06 -5.82 9.30
C SER A 226 -7.58 -5.80 10.75
N ASN A 227 -8.49 -5.63 11.69
CA ASN A 227 -8.24 -5.89 13.11
C ASN A 227 -8.82 -7.27 13.44
N PRO A 228 -8.11 -8.38 13.14
CA PRO A 228 -8.62 -9.73 13.39
C PRO A 228 -8.77 -10.01 14.89
N VAL A 229 -8.04 -9.29 15.73
CA VAL A 229 -8.07 -9.37 17.18
C VAL A 229 -8.04 -7.94 17.72
N GLY A 230 -9.06 -7.55 18.49
CA GLY A 230 -9.14 -6.23 19.14
C GLY A 230 -10.24 -5.32 18.63
N TYR A 231 -10.27 -4.09 19.15
CA TYR A 231 -11.23 -3.08 18.76
C TYR A 231 -10.90 -2.55 17.37
N SER A 232 -11.96 -2.23 16.63
CA SER A 232 -11.77 -1.70 15.30
C SER A 232 -11.53 -0.19 15.32
N GLN A 233 -10.58 0.27 14.51
CA GLN A 233 -10.13 1.67 14.46
C GLN A 233 -11.06 2.58 13.66
N TYR A 234 -11.98 2.01 12.88
CA TYR A 234 -12.93 2.75 12.04
C TYR A 234 -14.32 2.82 12.68
N ARG A 235 -15.15 3.73 12.19
CA ARG A 235 -16.53 3.90 12.65
C ARG A 235 -17.45 2.77 12.15
N GLN A 236 -18.59 2.58 12.83
CA GLN A 236 -19.55 1.55 12.47
C GLN A 236 -20.13 1.71 11.05
N ASP A 237 -20.39 2.96 10.63
CA ASP A 237 -20.84 3.28 9.27
C ASP A 237 -19.77 2.98 8.22
N VAL A 238 -18.49 3.21 8.54
CA VAL A 238 -17.36 2.81 7.70
C VAL A 238 -17.37 1.30 7.49
N PHE A 239 -17.52 0.48 8.55
CA PHE A 239 -17.56 -0.99 8.41
C PHE A 239 -18.71 -1.46 7.54
N ALA A 240 -19.90 -0.89 7.75
CA ALA A 240 -21.09 -1.28 7.01
C ALA A 240 -20.93 -1.05 5.50
N GLY A 241 -20.19 0.00 5.10
CA GLY A 241 -19.94 0.32 3.69
C GLY A 241 -18.80 -0.49 3.04
N SER A 242 -17.80 -0.90 3.83
CA SER A 242 -16.50 -1.39 3.34
C SER A 242 -16.17 -2.84 3.68
N GLY A 243 -16.93 -3.48 4.58
CA GLY A 243 -16.63 -4.82 5.08
C GLY A 243 -17.85 -5.51 5.70
N VAL A 244 -17.57 -6.53 6.52
CA VAL A 244 -18.59 -7.29 7.26
C VAL A 244 -18.16 -7.38 8.72
N THR A 245 -19.01 -6.92 9.62
CA THR A 245 -18.86 -7.10 11.07
C THR A 245 -19.84 -8.16 11.54
N LEU A 246 -19.35 -9.20 12.22
CA LEU A 246 -20.18 -10.27 12.76
C LEU A 246 -20.16 -10.25 14.28
N PHE A 247 -21.35 -10.18 14.86
CA PHE A 247 -21.55 -10.56 16.26
C PHE A 247 -21.96 -12.03 16.28
N VAL A 248 -21.14 -12.89 16.90
CA VAL A 248 -21.42 -14.32 17.04
C VAL A 248 -21.52 -14.67 18.53
N PRO A 249 -22.72 -14.91 19.08
CA PRO A 249 -22.87 -15.28 20.48
C PRO A 249 -22.24 -16.65 20.78
N TRP A 250 -21.80 -16.87 22.03
CA TRP A 250 -21.06 -18.06 22.44
C TRP A 250 -21.72 -19.39 22.08
N TYR A 251 -23.05 -19.48 22.16
CA TYR A 251 -23.77 -20.72 21.82
C TYR A 251 -23.70 -21.05 20.32
N LEU A 252 -23.54 -20.07 19.44
CA LEU A 252 -23.32 -20.28 18.00
C LEU A 252 -21.86 -20.58 17.68
N LEU A 253 -20.90 -20.14 18.52
CA LEU A 253 -19.49 -20.50 18.35
C LEU A 253 -19.22 -21.99 18.65
N ALA A 254 -20.13 -22.67 19.35
CA ALA A 254 -20.07 -24.12 19.50
C ALA A 254 -20.27 -24.84 18.16
N ASP A 255 -20.99 -24.22 17.23
CA ASP A 255 -21.17 -24.70 15.86
C ASP A 255 -19.98 -24.25 14.99
N GLN A 256 -19.12 -25.20 14.65
CA GLN A 256 -17.95 -24.95 13.80
C GLN A 256 -18.27 -24.94 12.30
N ASP A 257 -19.53 -25.21 11.92
CA ASP A 257 -19.93 -25.28 10.51
C ASP A 257 -20.21 -23.90 9.91
N LEU A 258 -20.42 -22.87 10.74
CA LEU A 258 -20.65 -21.51 10.27
C LEU A 258 -19.37 -20.84 9.76
N LYS A 259 -19.11 -20.97 8.46
CA LYS A 259 -17.92 -20.36 7.82
C LYS A 259 -18.19 -18.91 7.46
N LEU A 260 -17.28 -18.01 7.85
CA LEU A 260 -17.29 -16.58 7.47
C LEU A 260 -17.47 -16.36 5.96
N HIS A 261 -16.87 -17.23 5.15
CA HIS A 261 -17.00 -17.18 3.70
C HIS A 261 -18.44 -17.30 3.20
N ASP A 262 -19.25 -18.13 3.87
CA ASP A 262 -20.61 -18.40 3.44
C ASP A 262 -21.53 -17.23 3.84
N ILE A 263 -21.27 -16.62 4.99
CA ILE A 263 -21.89 -15.35 5.41
C ILE A 263 -21.53 -14.23 4.44
N ALA A 264 -20.24 -14.06 4.12
CA ALA A 264 -19.81 -13.04 3.17
C ALA A 264 -20.44 -13.25 1.78
N LYS A 265 -20.52 -14.50 1.32
CA LYS A 265 -21.18 -14.84 0.04
C LYS A 265 -22.66 -14.46 0.07
N TYR A 266 -23.37 -14.71 1.17
CA TYR A 266 -24.75 -14.29 1.33
C TYR A 266 -24.91 -12.76 1.21
N HIS A 267 -24.04 -11.98 1.86
CA HIS A 267 -24.04 -10.52 1.71
C HIS A 267 -23.75 -10.06 0.27
N LEU A 268 -22.89 -10.77 -0.46
CA LEU A 268 -22.60 -10.47 -1.86
C LEU A 268 -23.77 -10.77 -2.81
N LEU A 269 -24.71 -11.67 -2.44
CA LEU A 269 -25.88 -11.97 -3.28
C LEU A 269 -26.79 -10.75 -3.49
N TYR A 270 -26.78 -9.79 -2.57
CA TYR A 270 -27.50 -8.52 -2.72
C TYR A 270 -26.88 -7.57 -3.76
N GLY A 271 -25.80 -8.00 -4.45
CA GLY A 271 -25.28 -7.34 -5.65
C GLY A 271 -24.39 -6.13 -5.40
N HIS A 272 -24.10 -5.79 -4.14
CA HIS A 272 -23.45 -4.52 -3.79
C HIS A 272 -21.96 -4.40 -4.14
N LYS A 273 -21.25 -5.46 -4.55
CA LYS A 273 -19.79 -5.40 -4.79
C LYS A 273 -19.30 -6.31 -5.93
N LYS A 274 -19.98 -6.30 -7.09
CA LYS A 274 -19.61 -7.14 -8.25
C LYS A 274 -18.17 -6.91 -8.72
N HIS A 275 -17.67 -5.68 -8.59
CA HIS A 275 -16.30 -5.30 -8.94
C HIS A 275 -15.23 -6.00 -8.09
N LEU A 276 -15.58 -6.48 -6.89
CA LEU A 276 -14.68 -7.24 -6.02
C LEU A 276 -14.68 -8.75 -6.31
N ASN A 277 -15.49 -9.23 -7.25
CA ASN A 277 -15.59 -10.67 -7.55
C ASN A 277 -14.24 -11.29 -7.95
N GLY A 278 -13.37 -10.54 -8.65
CA GLY A 278 -12.03 -11.00 -9.02
C GLY A 278 -11.17 -11.39 -7.81
N TRP A 279 -11.38 -10.70 -6.67
CA TRP A 279 -10.70 -10.94 -5.40
C TRP A 279 -11.43 -11.96 -4.51
N LEU A 280 -12.74 -11.80 -4.37
CA LEU A 280 -13.55 -12.56 -3.42
C LEU A 280 -13.84 -13.99 -3.88
N ASP A 281 -14.04 -14.21 -5.18
CA ASP A 281 -14.39 -15.53 -5.71
C ASP A 281 -13.20 -16.50 -5.60
N LYS A 282 -13.34 -17.54 -4.76
CA LYS A 282 -12.38 -18.64 -4.64
C LYS A 282 -12.20 -19.41 -5.96
N ASN A 283 -13.19 -19.38 -6.83
CA ASN A 283 -13.15 -20.01 -8.14
C ASN A 283 -12.56 -19.10 -9.22
N SER A 284 -12.25 -17.85 -8.91
CA SER A 284 -11.61 -16.96 -9.87
C SER A 284 -10.29 -17.58 -10.35
N LYS A 285 -10.08 -17.55 -11.66
CA LYS A 285 -8.83 -18.02 -12.28
C LYS A 285 -7.61 -17.31 -11.68
N ASP A 286 -7.81 -16.08 -11.21
CA ASP A 286 -6.78 -15.24 -10.62
C ASP A 286 -6.35 -15.76 -9.23
N ARG A 287 -7.31 -16.04 -8.34
CA ARG A 287 -6.99 -16.48 -6.98
C ARG A 287 -6.40 -17.89 -6.96
N LYS A 288 -6.92 -18.82 -7.78
CA LYS A 288 -6.36 -20.17 -7.94
C LYS A 288 -4.92 -20.17 -8.47
N LYS A 289 -4.56 -19.20 -9.30
CA LYS A 289 -3.26 -19.16 -9.99
C LYS A 289 -2.21 -18.33 -9.25
N TRP A 290 -2.59 -17.23 -8.59
CA TRP A 290 -1.64 -16.23 -8.13
C TRP A 290 -1.47 -16.15 -6.61
N GLY A 291 -2.50 -16.42 -5.80
CA GLY A 291 -2.37 -16.31 -4.33
C GLY A 291 -2.01 -14.90 -3.83
N TYR A 292 -2.03 -14.69 -2.52
CA TYR A 292 -1.78 -13.36 -1.92
C TYR A 292 -0.33 -12.91 -2.07
N GLU A 293 0.61 -13.80 -1.78
CA GLU A 293 2.05 -13.56 -1.88
C GLU A 293 2.50 -13.04 -3.26
N ARG A 294 1.98 -13.60 -4.37
CA ARG A 294 2.39 -13.13 -5.69
C ARG A 294 1.81 -11.77 -6.03
N PHE A 295 0.58 -11.46 -5.59
CA PHE A 295 0.07 -10.10 -5.74
C PHE A 295 0.84 -9.12 -4.85
N ALA A 296 1.21 -9.49 -3.62
CA ALA A 296 2.09 -8.69 -2.79
C ALA A 296 3.46 -8.44 -3.48
N THR A 297 3.98 -9.43 -4.18
CA THR A 297 5.19 -9.29 -5.01
C THR A 297 4.93 -8.38 -6.23
N MET A 298 3.76 -8.47 -6.87
CA MET A 298 3.36 -7.55 -7.94
C MET A 298 3.28 -6.11 -7.44
N LEU A 299 2.81 -5.86 -6.22
CA LEU A 299 2.82 -4.53 -5.62
C LEU A 299 4.25 -3.98 -5.54
N LYS A 300 5.19 -4.76 -4.98
CA LYS A 300 6.61 -4.40 -4.90
C LYS A 300 7.20 -4.09 -6.28
N MET A 301 6.94 -4.95 -7.25
CA MET A 301 7.41 -4.74 -8.62
C MET A 301 6.76 -3.52 -9.26
N PHE A 302 5.45 -3.33 -9.12
CA PHE A 302 4.76 -2.16 -9.65
C PHE A 302 5.37 -0.87 -9.09
N THR A 303 5.51 -0.77 -7.77
CA THR A 303 6.07 0.42 -7.11
C THR A 303 7.51 0.68 -7.55
N PHE A 304 8.39 -0.33 -7.47
CA PHE A 304 9.82 -0.09 -7.69
C PHE A 304 10.24 -0.16 -9.16
N LEU A 305 9.64 -1.07 -9.95
CA LEU A 305 9.96 -1.21 -11.37
C LEU A 305 9.19 -0.20 -12.21
N GLU A 306 7.88 -0.09 -12.05
CA GLU A 306 7.06 0.76 -12.94
C GLU A 306 7.08 2.21 -12.50
N CYS A 307 6.77 2.48 -11.23
CA CYS A 307 6.68 3.86 -10.72
C CYS A 307 8.06 4.49 -10.41
N GLY A 308 9.06 3.68 -10.06
CA GLY A 308 10.43 4.14 -9.82
C GLY A 308 11.32 4.03 -11.07
N LEU A 309 11.76 2.80 -11.37
CA LEU A 309 12.84 2.55 -12.31
C LEU A 309 12.46 2.89 -13.76
N ASN A 310 11.30 2.45 -14.25
CA ASN A 310 10.83 2.71 -15.61
C ASN A 310 10.49 4.18 -15.80
N ALA A 311 9.83 4.82 -14.82
CA ALA A 311 9.51 6.25 -14.89
C ALA A 311 10.75 7.10 -15.20
N ARG A 312 11.90 6.80 -14.58
CA ARG A 312 13.15 7.56 -14.78
C ARG A 312 14.05 7.04 -15.89
N TYR A 313 14.13 5.72 -16.10
CA TYR A 313 15.19 5.11 -16.92
C TYR A 313 14.68 4.21 -18.06
N LYS A 314 13.40 4.28 -18.45
CA LYS A 314 12.78 3.43 -19.50
C LYS A 314 13.70 3.18 -20.70
N GLY A 315 14.26 4.24 -21.29
CA GLY A 315 15.12 4.14 -22.46
C GLY A 315 16.39 3.31 -22.25
N ARG A 316 16.98 3.36 -21.04
CA ARG A 316 18.22 2.64 -20.69
C ARG A 316 18.00 1.19 -20.26
N LEU A 317 16.75 0.85 -19.91
CA LEU A 317 16.32 -0.48 -19.48
C LEU A 317 15.93 -1.39 -20.66
N ASN A 318 15.67 -0.80 -21.83
CA ASN A 318 15.36 -1.53 -23.05
C ASN A 318 16.39 -2.64 -23.30
N TRP A 319 15.90 -3.83 -23.65
CA TRP A 319 16.69 -5.04 -23.91
C TRP A 319 17.42 -5.65 -22.69
N LYS A 320 17.31 -5.07 -21.50
CA LYS A 320 17.97 -5.56 -20.28
C LYS A 320 17.03 -6.27 -19.29
N VAL A 321 15.85 -6.69 -19.76
CA VAL A 321 14.78 -7.27 -18.93
C VAL A 321 15.24 -8.46 -18.09
N LYS A 322 16.05 -9.38 -18.65
CA LYS A 322 16.60 -10.52 -17.90
C LYS A 322 17.43 -10.08 -16.69
N LYS A 323 18.27 -9.06 -16.84
CA LYS A 323 19.14 -8.57 -15.76
C LYS A 323 18.32 -7.86 -14.67
N ILE A 324 17.23 -7.18 -15.06
CA ILE A 324 16.27 -6.59 -14.12
C ILE A 324 15.60 -7.70 -13.30
N ASP A 325 15.13 -8.76 -13.97
CA ASP A 325 14.52 -9.92 -13.30
C ASP A 325 15.50 -10.58 -12.31
N MET A 326 16.80 -10.67 -12.65
CA MET A 326 17.84 -11.16 -11.72
C MET A 326 18.03 -10.22 -10.51
N ALA A 327 18.09 -8.91 -10.73
CA ALA A 327 18.21 -7.92 -9.65
C ALA A 327 17.01 -7.97 -8.68
N PHE A 328 15.78 -8.05 -9.21
CA PHE A 328 14.58 -8.19 -8.40
C PHE A 328 14.56 -9.52 -7.63
N THR A 329 15.03 -10.61 -8.23
CA THR A 329 15.11 -11.90 -7.55
C THR A 329 16.04 -11.83 -6.33
N GLU A 330 17.23 -11.23 -6.48
CA GLU A 330 18.16 -11.04 -5.35
C GLU A 330 17.61 -10.09 -4.29
N PHE A 331 16.95 -9.01 -4.70
CA PHE A 331 16.33 -8.04 -3.79
C PHE A 331 15.18 -8.67 -2.96
N LEU A 332 14.25 -9.37 -3.61
CA LEU A 332 13.09 -9.97 -2.94
C LEU A 332 13.48 -11.06 -1.94
N GLU A 333 14.63 -11.69 -2.15
CA GLU A 333 15.19 -12.72 -1.27
C GLU A 333 15.98 -12.16 -0.09
N GLY A 334 16.28 -10.85 -0.11
CA GLY A 334 16.98 -10.16 0.97
C GLY A 334 18.43 -10.59 1.19
N LYS A 335 19.00 -11.42 0.30
CA LYS A 335 20.36 -11.93 0.41
C LYS A 335 20.97 -12.24 -0.95
N ALA A 336 22.29 -12.23 -1.02
CA ALA A 336 23.02 -12.72 -2.18
C ALA A 336 22.73 -14.22 -2.36
N LEU A 337 22.31 -14.60 -3.56
CA LEU A 337 22.03 -15.99 -3.93
C LEU A 337 23.21 -16.58 -4.71
N ASP A 338 23.46 -17.87 -4.54
CA ASP A 338 24.28 -18.63 -5.47
C ASP A 338 23.58 -18.72 -6.85
N GLY A 339 24.35 -19.01 -7.90
CA GLY A 339 23.83 -19.05 -9.27
C GLY A 339 22.70 -20.06 -9.48
N THR A 340 22.73 -21.21 -8.79
CA THR A 340 21.74 -22.29 -8.97
C THR A 340 20.40 -21.96 -8.32
N VAL A 341 20.42 -21.36 -7.13
CA VAL A 341 19.22 -20.89 -6.44
C VAL A 341 18.65 -19.68 -7.15
N LEU A 342 19.51 -18.78 -7.65
CA LEU A 342 19.11 -17.63 -8.44
C LEU A 342 18.32 -18.05 -9.68
N ASP A 343 18.80 -19.02 -10.46
CA ASP A 343 18.11 -19.48 -11.68
C ASP A 343 16.72 -20.07 -11.40
N ARG A 344 16.56 -20.83 -10.30
CA ARG A 344 15.26 -21.40 -9.91
C ARG A 344 14.25 -20.31 -9.53
N LYS A 345 14.69 -19.33 -8.74
CA LYS A 345 13.83 -18.24 -8.26
C LYS A 345 13.56 -17.20 -9.34
N PHE A 346 14.51 -17.01 -10.25
CA PHE A 346 14.41 -16.12 -11.40
C PHE A 346 13.17 -16.41 -12.25
N GLU A 347 12.85 -17.68 -12.54
CA GLU A 347 11.68 -18.02 -13.33
C GLU A 347 10.36 -17.63 -12.64
N SER A 348 10.30 -17.68 -11.30
CA SER A 348 9.16 -17.19 -10.54
C SER A 348 9.01 -15.66 -10.68
N THR A 349 10.10 -14.92 -10.44
CA THR A 349 10.16 -13.45 -10.58
C THR A 349 9.75 -13.00 -11.98
N LYS A 350 10.35 -13.61 -13.01
CA LYS A 350 10.04 -13.36 -14.42
C LYS A 350 8.56 -13.62 -14.73
N LYS A 351 8.00 -14.71 -14.23
CA LYS A 351 6.57 -15.03 -14.41
C LYS A 351 5.67 -13.98 -13.78
N ILE A 352 6.00 -13.52 -12.56
CA ILE A 352 5.27 -12.44 -11.88
C ILE A 352 5.36 -11.13 -12.67
N ARG A 353 6.54 -10.72 -13.12
CA ARG A 353 6.73 -9.50 -13.93
C ARG A 353 5.95 -9.56 -15.25
N LEU A 354 5.99 -10.68 -15.96
CA LEU A 354 5.25 -10.86 -17.21
C LEU A 354 3.74 -10.72 -17.00
N GLU A 355 3.22 -11.28 -15.92
CA GLU A 355 1.82 -11.12 -15.55
C GLU A 355 1.47 -9.68 -15.16
N LEU A 356 2.32 -9.03 -14.35
CA LEU A 356 2.17 -7.62 -14.00
C LEU A 356 2.03 -6.79 -15.28
N LYS A 357 2.98 -6.90 -16.20
CA LYS A 357 2.94 -6.19 -17.50
C LYS A 357 1.66 -6.50 -18.28
N ARG A 358 1.23 -7.77 -18.33
CA ARG A 358 -0.02 -8.18 -19.00
C ARG A 358 -1.24 -7.50 -18.39
N ARG A 359 -1.31 -7.39 -17.06
CA ARG A 359 -2.43 -6.76 -16.36
C ARG A 359 -2.41 -5.25 -16.50
N LEU A 360 -1.26 -4.60 -16.36
CA LEU A 360 -1.12 -3.16 -16.57
C LEU A 360 -1.53 -2.75 -17.98
N ASN A 361 -1.18 -3.54 -19.00
CA ASN A 361 -1.64 -3.30 -20.37
C ASN A 361 -3.18 -3.37 -20.50
N ARG A 362 -3.89 -4.14 -19.67
CA ARG A 362 -5.36 -4.14 -19.63
C ARG A 362 -5.90 -2.92 -18.91
N CYS A 363 -5.24 -2.48 -17.85
CA CYS A 363 -5.61 -1.26 -17.14
C CYS A 363 -5.48 -0.04 -18.06
N ILE A 364 -4.36 0.09 -18.79
CA ILE A 364 -4.16 1.16 -19.77
C ILE A 364 -5.28 1.17 -20.80
N LYS A 365 -5.57 0.01 -21.41
CA LYS A 365 -6.68 -0.11 -22.37
C LYS A 365 -8.05 0.27 -21.79
N ALA A 366 -8.32 -0.06 -20.53
CA ALA A 366 -9.59 0.30 -19.91
C ALA A 366 -9.71 1.82 -19.70
N VAL A 367 -8.63 2.48 -19.27
CA VAL A 367 -8.61 3.95 -19.09
C VAL A 367 -8.68 4.69 -20.43
N ASP A 368 -7.99 4.18 -21.46
CA ASP A 368 -7.94 4.81 -22.78
C ASP A 368 -9.28 4.72 -23.55
N ILE A 369 -10.04 3.62 -23.38
CA ILE A 369 -11.32 3.43 -24.10
C ILE A 369 -12.41 4.39 -23.60
N ASP A 370 -12.42 4.67 -22.30
CA ASP A 370 -13.47 5.44 -21.65
C ASP A 370 -13.11 6.92 -21.44
N SER A 371 -11.94 7.36 -21.91
CA SER A 371 -11.59 8.79 -21.95
C SER A 371 -12.27 9.42 -23.17
N PRO A 372 -13.35 10.22 -23.01
CA PRO A 372 -13.96 10.91 -24.14
C PRO A 372 -12.88 11.76 -24.80
N LEU A 373 -12.68 11.59 -26.11
CA LEU A 373 -11.83 12.49 -26.88
C LEU A 373 -12.34 13.91 -26.60
N PRO A 374 -11.47 14.86 -26.20
CA PRO A 374 -11.91 16.23 -25.98
C PRO A 374 -12.61 16.69 -27.25
N GLU A 375 -13.88 17.08 -27.12
CA GLU A 375 -14.60 17.74 -28.19
C GLU A 375 -13.76 18.95 -28.56
N THR A 376 -13.12 18.89 -29.72
CA THR A 376 -12.38 20.01 -30.28
C THR A 376 -13.39 21.09 -30.60
N GLU A 377 -13.48 22.10 -29.72
CA GLU A 377 -14.18 23.36 -29.99
C GLU A 377 -13.50 24.17 -31.10
#